data_AF-A0A955JF42-F1
#
_entry.id   AF-A0A955JF42-F1
#
_cell.length_a   1.000
_cell.length_b   1.000
_cell.length_c   1.000
_cell.angle_alpha   90.00
_cell.angle_beta   90.00
_cell.angle_gamma   90.00
#
_symmetry.space_group_name_H-M   'P 1'
#
loop_
_entity.id
_entity.type
_entity.pdbx_description
1 polymer ?
#
loop_
_entity_poly.entity_id
_entity_poly.type
_entity_poly.pdbx_seq_one_letter_code
_entity_poly.pdbx_strand_id
1 'polypeptide(L)'
;MTAEPRTKRRYYEALVERDSQFDGIVYFGIKTTGIFCRPVCVARKPKFENCEFFRSTQDALLAGYRPCKRCQPLSLPDESSPIVKHLVQAVETEPEKRWTDRDFKALGLDSSTVRRQFKKRFGMTFI
;
A
#
# COMPACT_ATOMS: atom_id res chain seq x y z
N MET A 1 12.95 -1.82 24.09
CA MET A 1 11.82 -1.07 24.69
C MET A 1 10.52 -1.73 24.27
N THR A 2 10.07 -2.70 25.07
CA THR A 2 8.90 -3.55 24.81
C THR A 2 7.62 -2.76 25.08
N ALA A 3 6.73 -2.65 24.08
CA ALA A 3 5.42 -2.01 24.26
C ALA A 3 4.60 -2.74 25.33
N GLU A 4 3.94 -1.98 26.21
CA GLU A 4 3.05 -2.49 27.27
C GLU A 4 1.98 -3.44 26.71
N PRO A 5 1.53 -4.46 27.48
CA PRO A 5 0.59 -5.47 27.00
C PRO A 5 -0.74 -4.91 26.48
N ARG A 6 -1.22 -3.78 27.02
CA ARG A 6 -2.42 -3.09 26.52
C ARG A 6 -2.25 -2.55 25.10
N THR A 7 -1.06 -2.04 24.76
CA THR A 7 -0.77 -1.45 23.45
C THR A 7 -0.68 -2.50 22.36
N LYS A 8 -0.15 -3.70 22.66
CA LYS A 8 -0.09 -4.82 21.71
C LYS A 8 -1.48 -5.27 21.24
N ARG A 9 -2.46 -5.32 22.14
CA ARG A 9 -3.83 -5.70 21.80
C ARG A 9 -4.48 -4.67 20.87
N ARG A 10 -4.29 -3.38 21.15
CA ARG A 10 -4.76 -2.28 20.31
C ARG A 10 -4.16 -2.32 18.91
N TYR A 11 -2.87 -2.61 18.78
CA TYR A 11 -2.25 -2.77 17.46
C TYR A 11 -2.83 -3.97 16.69
N TYR A 12 -3.13 -5.07 17.38
CA TYR A 12 -3.78 -6.21 16.74
C TYR A 12 -5.20 -5.88 16.27
N GLU A 13 -5.99 -5.16 17.06
CA GLU A 13 -7.31 -4.67 16.68
C GLU A 13 -7.21 -3.80 15.42
N ALA A 14 -6.28 -2.85 15.39
CA ALA A 14 -5.99 -2.02 14.21
C ALA A 14 -5.60 -2.86 12.98
N LEU A 15 -4.84 -3.95 13.16
CA LEU A 15 -4.54 -4.90 12.08
C LEU A 15 -5.81 -5.59 11.58
N VAL A 16 -6.69 -6.04 12.47
CA VAL A 16 -7.94 -6.72 12.10
C VAL A 16 -8.90 -5.76 11.38
N GLU A 17 -9.04 -4.55 11.89
CA GLU A 17 -9.90 -3.48 11.34
C GLU A 17 -9.31 -2.83 10.08
N ARG A 18 -8.03 -3.06 9.79
CA ARG A 18 -7.26 -2.42 8.70
C ARG A 18 -7.24 -0.89 8.85
N ASP A 19 -7.05 -0.43 10.07
CA ASP A 19 -7.01 0.99 10.37
C ASP A 19 -5.77 1.65 9.74
N SER A 20 -6.04 2.59 8.82
CA SER A 20 -5.02 3.39 8.13
C SER A 20 -4.32 4.40 9.04
N GLN A 21 -4.90 4.75 10.20
CA GLN A 21 -4.27 5.66 11.14
C GLN A 21 -2.96 5.10 11.70
N PHE A 22 -2.83 3.78 11.74
CA PHE A 22 -1.64 3.08 12.21
C PHE A 22 -0.64 2.77 11.09
N ASP A 23 -0.95 3.12 9.83
CA ASP A 23 -0.05 2.91 8.71
C ASP A 23 1.20 3.78 8.85
N GLY A 24 2.39 3.17 8.80
CA GLY A 24 3.67 3.84 9.06
C GLY A 24 3.99 4.09 10.55
N ILE A 25 3.05 3.88 11.47
CA ILE A 25 3.30 3.99 12.92
C ILE A 25 3.75 2.64 13.50
N VAL A 26 3.17 1.55 13.01
CA VAL A 26 3.45 0.19 13.48
C VAL A 26 3.51 -0.79 12.32
N TYR A 27 4.45 -1.72 12.42
CA TYR A 27 4.65 -2.82 11.50
C TYR A 27 4.44 -4.15 12.22
N PHE A 28 3.92 -5.14 11.50
CA PHE A 28 3.49 -6.41 12.07
C PHE A 28 4.32 -7.55 11.48
N GLY A 29 5.22 -8.14 12.25
CA GLY A 29 5.91 -9.38 11.90
C GLY A 29 5.05 -10.60 12.19
N ILE A 30 4.99 -11.52 11.24
CA ILE A 30 4.26 -12.78 11.37
C ILE A 30 5.28 -13.90 11.60
N LYS A 31 5.34 -14.44 12.82
CA LYS A 31 6.31 -15.47 13.21
C LYS A 31 6.27 -16.71 12.31
N THR A 32 5.06 -17.12 11.89
CA THR A 32 4.87 -18.33 11.09
C THR A 32 5.39 -18.22 9.66
N THR A 33 5.42 -17.00 9.08
CA THR A 33 5.87 -16.79 7.70
C THR A 33 7.21 -16.05 7.61
N GLY A 34 7.66 -15.44 8.71
CA GLY A 34 8.82 -14.56 8.72
C GLY A 34 8.61 -13.33 7.84
N ILE A 35 7.37 -12.85 7.71
CA ILE A 35 7.01 -11.69 6.89
C ILE A 35 6.53 -10.56 7.78
N PHE A 36 6.98 -9.33 7.54
CA PHE A 36 6.39 -8.14 8.16
C PHE A 36 5.49 -7.35 7.20
N CYS A 37 4.38 -6.83 7.72
CA CYS A 37 3.33 -6.15 6.98
C CYS A 37 2.94 -4.80 7.61
N ARG A 38 2.17 -4.01 6.86
CA ARG A 38 1.43 -2.82 7.31
C ARG A 38 0.04 -3.20 7.86
N PRO A 39 -0.60 -2.36 8.71
CA PRO A 39 -1.94 -2.67 9.26
C PRO A 39 -3.01 -2.77 8.17
N VAL A 40 -2.89 -1.95 7.12
CA VAL A 40 -3.78 -1.90 5.95
C VAL A 40 -3.65 -3.11 5.00
N CYS A 41 -2.77 -4.07 5.31
CA CYS A 41 -2.55 -5.22 4.44
C CYS A 41 -3.83 -6.07 4.27
N VAL A 42 -4.15 -6.39 3.02
CA VAL A 42 -5.26 -7.26 2.61
C VAL A 42 -4.95 -8.76 2.78
N ALA A 43 -3.75 -9.13 3.21
CA ALA A 43 -3.42 -10.53 3.49
C ALA A 43 -4.30 -11.13 4.59
N ARG A 44 -4.38 -12.47 4.61
CA ARG A 44 -5.08 -13.22 5.65
C ARG A 44 -4.53 -12.84 7.02
N LYS A 45 -5.43 -12.47 7.94
CA LYS A 45 -5.04 -11.99 9.27
C LYS A 45 -4.50 -13.17 10.09
N PRO A 46 -3.25 -13.08 10.57
CA PRO A 46 -2.67 -14.10 11.44
C PRO A 46 -3.31 -14.04 12.84
N LYS A 47 -3.17 -15.11 13.63
CA LYS A 47 -3.56 -15.10 15.05
C LYS A 47 -2.65 -14.16 15.85
N PHE A 48 -3.19 -13.56 16.91
CA PHE A 48 -2.45 -12.66 17.80
C PHE A 48 -1.14 -13.25 18.34
N GLU A 49 -1.14 -14.53 18.71
CA GLU A 49 0.03 -15.25 19.22
C GLU A 49 1.22 -15.27 18.25
N ASN A 50 0.94 -15.22 16.95
CA ASN A 50 1.93 -15.24 15.89
C ASN A 50 2.32 -13.83 15.41
N CYS A 51 1.77 -12.78 16.04
CA CYS A 51 2.04 -11.40 15.70
C CYS A 51 3.12 -10.82 16.61
N GLU A 52 4.08 -10.14 15.99
CA GLU A 52 5.07 -9.32 16.65
C GLU A 52 4.98 -7.90 16.09
N PHE A 53 5.16 -6.90 16.96
CA PHE A 53 4.91 -5.49 16.62
C PHE A 53 6.21 -4.71 16.65
N PHE A 54 6.51 -4.01 15.57
CA PHE A 54 7.70 -3.19 15.37
C PHE A 54 7.31 -1.73 15.15
N ARG A 55 8.14 -0.80 15.62
CA ARG A 55 7.91 0.65 15.43
C ARG A 55 8.49 1.15 14.11
N SER A 56 9.49 0.46 13.56
CA SER A 56 10.12 0.81 12.30
C SER A 56 10.26 -0.42 11.40
N THR A 57 10.40 -0.18 10.09
CA THR A 57 10.75 -1.23 9.12
C THR A 57 12.16 -1.78 9.37
N GLN A 58 13.07 -0.92 9.84
CA GLN A 58 14.44 -1.29 10.16
C GLN A 58 14.49 -2.31 11.31
N ASP A 59 13.72 -2.10 12.37
CA ASP A 59 13.65 -3.06 13.49
C ASP A 59 13.13 -4.42 13.02
N ALA A 60 12.12 -4.44 12.15
CA ALA A 60 11.58 -5.67 11.59
C ALA A 60 12.62 -6.41 10.71
N LEU A 61 13.40 -5.67 9.92
CA LEU A 61 14.47 -6.24 9.10
C LEU A 61 15.61 -6.80 9.96
N LEU A 62 16.04 -6.06 10.99
CA LEU A 62 17.06 -6.50 11.94
C LEU A 62 16.62 -7.73 12.73
N ALA A 63 15.33 -7.86 13.01
CA ALA A 63 14.73 -9.04 13.62
C ALA A 63 14.59 -10.23 12.63
N GLY A 64 15.04 -10.10 11.38
CA GLY A 64 15.06 -11.18 10.38
C GLY A 64 13.75 -11.37 9.60
N TYR A 65 12.80 -10.43 9.70
CA TYR A 65 11.56 -10.50 8.93
C TYR A 65 11.74 -9.94 7.52
N ARG A 66 11.12 -10.61 6.55
CA ARG A 66 11.11 -10.20 5.15
C ARG A 66 9.92 -9.26 4.86
N PRO A 67 10.07 -8.26 3.99
CA PRO A 67 8.98 -7.35 3.66
C PRO A 67 7.87 -8.06 2.88
N CYS A 68 6.61 -7.78 3.22
CA CYS A 68 5.47 -8.32 2.49
C CYS A 68 5.39 -7.77 1.07
N LYS A 69 5.25 -8.64 0.08
CA LYS A 69 5.10 -8.25 -1.34
C LYS A 69 3.75 -7.62 -1.68
N ARG A 70 2.72 -7.76 -0.82
CA ARG A 70 1.37 -7.22 -1.07
C ARG A 70 1.21 -5.79 -0.57
N CYS A 71 1.58 -5.53 0.68
CA CYS A 71 1.53 -4.16 1.23
C CYS A 71 2.84 -3.40 1.06
N GLN A 72 3.87 -4.04 0.49
CA GLN A 72 5.18 -3.47 0.15
C GLN A 72 5.64 -2.44 1.19
N PRO A 73 5.85 -2.81 2.46
CA PRO A 73 6.06 -1.87 3.56
C PRO A 73 7.29 -0.96 3.39
N LEU A 74 8.19 -1.32 2.47
CA LEU A 74 9.37 -0.54 2.09
C LEU A 74 9.16 0.38 0.87
N SER A 75 8.12 0.17 0.04
CA SER A 75 7.78 1.13 -1.02
C SER A 75 7.12 2.35 -0.38
N LEU A 76 7.60 3.54 -0.73
CA LEU A 76 6.98 4.79 -0.31
C LEU A 76 5.54 4.87 -0.88
N PRO A 77 4.59 5.49 -0.16
CA PRO A 77 3.21 5.70 -0.66
C PRO A 77 3.15 6.45 -2.01
N ASP A 78 4.24 7.13 -2.38
CA ASP A 78 4.36 7.95 -3.57
C ASP A 78 5.07 7.23 -4.75
N GLU A 79 5.27 5.92 -4.64
CA GLU A 79 5.32 5.05 -5.82
C GLU A 79 3.89 4.80 -6.32
N SER A 80 3.14 5.87 -6.59
CA SER A 80 2.29 5.84 -7.77
C SER A 80 3.26 5.45 -8.89
N SER A 81 3.15 4.20 -9.36
CA SER A 81 3.98 3.62 -10.41
C SER A 81 4.36 4.73 -11.40
N PRO A 82 5.62 4.93 -11.81
CA PRO A 82 6.04 6.08 -12.63
C PRO A 82 5.08 6.39 -13.80
N ILE A 83 4.44 5.34 -14.31
CA ILE A 83 3.23 5.30 -15.14
C ILE A 83 2.10 6.27 -14.74
N VAL A 84 1.64 6.25 -13.49
CA VAL A 84 0.56 7.08 -12.94
C VAL A 84 0.99 8.54 -12.83
N LYS A 85 2.26 8.82 -12.46
CA LYS A 85 2.78 10.21 -12.46
C LYS A 85 2.81 10.79 -13.87
N HIS A 86 3.34 10.03 -14.84
CA HIS A 86 3.33 10.44 -16.24
C HIS A 86 1.91 10.63 -16.78
N LEU A 87 0.96 9.79 -16.41
CA LEU A 87 -0.45 9.94 -16.79
C LEU A 87 -1.08 11.22 -16.24
N VAL A 88 -0.90 11.47 -14.95
CA VAL A 88 -1.45 12.66 -14.30
C VAL A 88 -0.84 13.91 -14.93
N GLN A 89 0.47 13.93 -15.14
CA GLN A 89 1.15 15.05 -15.78
C GLN A 89 0.70 15.27 -17.23
N ALA A 90 0.53 14.21 -18.01
CA ALA A 90 0.08 14.32 -19.40
C ALA A 90 -1.36 14.85 -19.49
N VAL A 91 -2.25 14.38 -18.60
CA VAL A 91 -3.65 14.85 -18.52
C VAL A 91 -3.74 16.30 -18.00
N GLU A 92 -2.87 16.70 -17.07
CA GLU A 92 -2.78 18.08 -16.59
C GLU A 92 -2.24 19.04 -17.65
N THR A 93 -1.35 18.56 -18.53
CA THR A 93 -0.76 19.39 -19.61
C THR A 93 -1.76 19.60 -20.75
N GLU A 94 -2.60 18.62 -21.07
CA GLU A 94 -3.60 18.69 -22.14
C GLU A 94 -4.99 18.22 -21.65
N PRO A 95 -5.68 19.04 -20.83
CA PRO A 95 -6.98 18.69 -20.26
C PRO A 95 -8.12 18.66 -21.28
N GLU A 96 -8.00 19.40 -22.38
CA GLU A 96 -9.03 19.50 -23.43
C GLU A 96 -8.92 18.40 -24.51
N LYS A 97 -7.87 17.59 -24.47
CA LYS A 97 -7.65 16.51 -25.43
C LYS A 97 -8.57 15.33 -25.15
N ARG A 98 -9.20 14.82 -26.20
CA ARG A 98 -9.96 13.58 -26.10
C ARG A 98 -9.00 12.39 -26.09
N TRP A 99 -8.64 11.93 -24.91
CA TRP A 99 -7.76 10.79 -24.70
C TRP A 99 -8.40 9.49 -25.19
N THR A 100 -7.80 8.87 -26.20
CA THR A 100 -8.26 7.60 -26.76
C THR A 100 -7.39 6.42 -26.33
N ASP A 101 -7.89 5.20 -26.51
CA ASP A 101 -7.13 3.97 -26.20
C ASP A 101 -5.81 3.87 -26.97
N ARG A 102 -5.69 4.53 -28.13
CA ARG A 102 -4.44 4.62 -28.89
C ARG A 102 -3.40 5.48 -28.18
N ASP A 103 -3.81 6.59 -27.56
CA ASP A 103 -2.92 7.49 -26.83
C ASP A 103 -2.36 6.81 -25.58
N PHE A 104 -3.19 6.05 -24.85
CA PHE A 104 -2.73 5.24 -23.72
C PHE A 104 -1.76 4.14 -24.15
N LYS A 105 -2.03 3.48 -25.29
CA LYS A 105 -1.13 2.44 -25.81
C LYS A 105 0.20 3.01 -26.30
N ALA A 106 0.21 4.21 -26.88
CA ALA A 106 1.43 4.93 -27.27
C ALA A 106 2.30 5.32 -26.05
N LEU A 107 1.67 5.55 -24.90
CA LEU A 107 2.34 5.78 -23.62
C LEU A 107 2.79 4.48 -22.92
N GLY A 108 2.55 3.30 -23.52
CA GLY A 108 2.87 2.00 -22.92
C GLY A 108 1.91 1.57 -21.81
N LEU A 109 0.69 2.11 -21.82
CA LEU A 109 -0.29 1.95 -20.74
C LEU A 109 -1.49 1.15 -21.17
N ASP A 110 -1.94 0.28 -20.28
CA ASP A 110 -3.21 -0.43 -20.43
C ASP A 110 -4.37 0.53 -20.07
N SER A 111 -5.24 0.80 -21.05
CA SER A 111 -6.37 1.72 -20.91
C SER A 111 -7.31 1.33 -19.78
N SER A 112 -7.46 0.03 -19.50
CA SER A 112 -8.25 -0.50 -18.38
C SER A 112 -7.70 -0.05 -17.04
N THR A 113 -6.37 -0.07 -16.89
CA THR A 113 -5.65 0.37 -15.69
C THR A 113 -5.78 1.87 -15.49
N VAL A 114 -5.69 2.65 -16.57
CA VAL A 114 -5.87 4.11 -16.53
C VAL A 114 -7.29 4.48 -16.10
N ARG A 115 -8.31 3.91 -16.75
CA ARG A 115 -9.72 4.16 -16.42
C ARG A 115 -10.05 3.79 -14.97
N ARG A 116 -9.51 2.68 -14.48
CA ARG A 116 -9.71 2.23 -13.09
C ARG A 116 -9.07 3.19 -12.08
N GLN A 117 -7.84 3.64 -12.34
CA GLN A 117 -7.14 4.60 -11.47
C GLN A 117 -7.83 5.96 -11.48
N PHE A 118 -8.25 6.44 -12.66
CA PHE A 118 -8.92 7.72 -12.81
C PHE A 118 -10.29 7.73 -12.10
N LYS A 119 -11.10 6.68 -12.28
CA LYS A 119 -12.36 6.52 -11.54
C LYS A 119 -12.15 6.48 -10.02
N LYS A 120 -11.08 5.82 -9.56
CA LYS A 120 -10.74 5.73 -8.13
C LYS A 120 -10.30 7.07 -7.54
N ARG A 121 -9.62 7.91 -8.31
CA ARG A 121 -9.03 9.18 -7.84
C ARG A 121 -9.92 10.40 -8.07
N PHE A 122 -10.62 10.46 -9.21
CA PHE A 122 -11.38 11.63 -9.67
C PHE A 122 -12.89 11.38 -9.82
N GLY A 123 -13.37 10.13 -9.65
CA GLY A 123 -14.80 9.80 -9.71
C GLY A 123 -15.44 9.89 -11.10
N MET A 124 -14.68 10.25 -12.14
CA MET A 124 -15.13 10.39 -13.52
C MET A 124 -14.57 9.28 -14.42
N THR A 125 -15.17 9.09 -15.59
CA THR A 125 -14.70 8.18 -16.64
C THR A 125 -14.47 8.96 -17.94
N PHE A 126 -13.40 8.64 -18.67
CA PHE A 126 -13.14 9.18 -20.01
C PHE A 126 -14.31 8.86 -20.97
N ILE A 127 -14.74 9.82 -21.80
CA ILE A 127 -15.81 9.73 -22.82
C ILE A 127 -15.22 9.69 -24.24
#